data_AF-A0A7X6UX99-F1
#
_entry.id   AF-A0A7X6UX99-F1
#
_cell.length_a   1.000
_cell.length_b   1.000
_cell.length_c   1.000
_cell.angle_alpha   90.00
_cell.angle_beta   90.00
_cell.angle_gamma   90.00
#
_symmetry.space_group_name_H-M   'P 1'
#
loop_
_entity.id
_entity.type
_entity.pdbx_description
1 polymer ?
#
loop_
_entity_poly.entity_id
_entity_poly.type
_entity_poly.pdbx_seq_one_letter_code
_entity_poly.pdbx_strand_id
1 'polypeptide(L)'
;MKKTLLITLTFAMIFACGKKAEPPQVEVPAEEAPVAAAPVNQDSIDAAQQAEELRQAELENQRIEQQRSLLEDMMNRLMAEEIYFDFDKASLTEKARALLAEAADIMQKEPTLYVEVQGHTDERGSAAYNMALGGKRAQSVVQYLIDYGVSSDRLKSISFGEEAPKAEGVTEEAYALNRRAAFKVQIIK
;
A
#
# COMPACT_ATOMS: atom_id res chain seq x y z
N MET A 1 -35.74 -16.88 48.71
CA MET A 1 -35.47 -17.45 50.06
C MET A 1 -33.96 -17.39 50.28
N LYS A 2 -33.39 -16.26 50.76
CA LYS A 2 -32.93 -16.04 52.15
C LYS A 2 -32.23 -17.25 52.77
N LYS A 3 -30.91 -17.17 52.98
CA LYS A 3 -30.26 -17.45 54.29
C LYS A 3 -28.99 -16.59 54.47
N THR A 4 -29.14 -15.62 55.36
CA THR A 4 -28.15 -14.78 56.04
C THR A 4 -27.36 -15.63 57.04
N LEU A 5 -26.08 -15.32 57.29
CA LEU A 5 -25.50 -15.54 58.62
C LEU A 5 -24.51 -14.43 58.98
N LEU A 6 -24.90 -13.71 60.02
CA LEU A 6 -24.25 -12.59 60.71
C LEU A 6 -23.45 -13.17 61.89
N ILE A 7 -22.21 -12.73 62.13
CA ILE A 7 -21.58 -12.82 63.46
C ILE A 7 -20.84 -11.51 63.75
N THR A 8 -21.40 -10.77 64.70
CA THR A 8 -20.85 -9.58 65.36
C THR A 8 -20.05 -9.99 66.59
N LEU A 9 -18.89 -9.36 66.84
CA LEU A 9 -18.37 -9.22 68.20
C LEU A 9 -17.59 -7.90 68.32
N THR A 10 -18.16 -6.98 69.10
CA THR A 10 -17.60 -5.72 69.58
C THR A 10 -16.48 -5.94 70.60
N PHE A 11 -15.44 -5.11 70.54
CA PHE A 11 -14.70 -4.71 71.74
C PHE A 11 -14.23 -3.27 71.60
N ALA A 12 -14.69 -2.41 72.52
CA ALA A 12 -14.27 -1.03 72.69
C ALA A 12 -13.32 -0.96 73.88
N MET A 13 -12.25 -0.16 73.78
CA MET A 13 -11.63 0.61 74.88
C MET A 13 -10.51 1.52 74.34
N ILE A 14 -10.87 2.80 74.24
CA ILE A 14 -10.14 4.03 74.57
C ILE A 14 -8.70 3.84 75.09
N PHE A 15 -7.73 4.55 74.50
CA PHE A 15 -6.70 5.27 75.25
C PHE A 15 -6.33 6.57 74.54
N ALA A 16 -6.24 7.62 75.34
CA ALA A 16 -6.05 9.01 74.98
C ALA A 16 -4.57 9.43 75.05
N CYS A 17 -4.32 10.62 74.46
CA CYS A 17 -3.21 11.56 74.67
C CYS A 17 -1.89 11.36 73.93
N GLY A 18 -1.50 12.42 73.21
CA GLY A 18 -0.14 12.97 73.37
C GLY A 18 0.50 13.54 72.10
N LYS A 19 0.34 14.86 71.91
CA LYS A 19 1.24 15.81 71.21
C LYS A 19 1.83 15.38 69.84
N LYS A 20 1.31 16.02 68.79
CA LYS A 20 1.89 16.11 67.45
C LYS A 20 3.29 16.73 67.54
N ALA A 21 4.33 15.93 67.31
CA ALA A 21 5.69 16.40 67.05
C ALA A 21 5.80 16.74 65.56
N GLU A 22 6.24 17.95 65.27
CA GLU A 22 6.45 18.45 63.91
C GLU A 22 7.77 17.90 63.35
N PRO A 23 7.80 17.35 62.12
CA PRO A 23 9.00 16.74 61.55
C PRO A 23 10.09 17.78 61.24
N PRO A 24 11.37 17.35 61.22
CA PRO A 24 12.53 18.23 61.16
C PRO A 24 12.65 18.95 59.82
N GLN A 25 13.02 20.22 59.85
CA GLN A 25 13.36 21.01 58.68
C GLN A 25 14.69 20.51 58.09
N VAL A 26 14.64 19.99 56.87
CA VAL A 26 15.83 19.80 56.04
C VAL A 26 16.10 21.13 55.35
N GLU A 27 17.18 21.79 55.73
CA GLU A 27 17.73 22.94 55.02
C GLU A 27 18.06 22.52 53.59
N VAL A 28 17.32 23.06 52.62
CA VAL A 28 17.60 22.89 51.20
C VAL A 28 18.84 23.74 50.89
N PRO A 29 19.92 23.17 50.33
CA PRO A 29 21.08 23.95 49.89
C PRO A 29 20.68 24.99 48.83
N ALA A 30 21.29 26.16 48.94
CA ALA A 30 21.28 27.33 48.06
C ALA A 30 20.60 27.15 46.68
N GLU A 31 19.59 27.98 46.47
CA GLU A 31 19.05 28.40 45.18
C GLU A 31 20.18 28.65 44.17
N GLU A 32 20.33 27.74 43.21
CA GLU A 32 21.13 27.99 42.01
C GLU A 32 20.53 29.23 41.33
N ALA A 33 21.39 30.23 41.12
CA ALA A 33 21.09 31.45 40.38
C ALA A 33 20.32 31.12 39.08
N PRO A 34 19.38 31.97 38.65
CA PRO A 34 18.63 31.72 37.43
C PRO A 34 19.63 31.56 36.28
N VAL A 35 19.67 30.36 35.69
CA VAL A 35 20.38 30.12 34.45
C VAL A 35 19.81 31.16 33.48
N ALA A 36 20.61 32.19 33.16
CA ALA A 36 20.19 33.22 32.24
C ALA A 36 19.78 32.51 30.95
N ALA A 37 18.48 32.54 30.65
CA ALA A 37 17.96 32.05 29.39
C ALA A 37 18.81 32.69 28.29
N ALA A 38 19.49 31.86 27.50
CA ALA A 38 20.20 32.34 26.32
C ALA A 38 19.26 33.28 25.56
N PRO A 39 19.72 34.45 25.10
CA PRO A 39 18.84 35.42 24.48
C PRO A 39 18.19 34.75 23.27
N VAL A 40 16.88 34.58 23.34
CA VAL A 40 16.06 34.14 22.22
C VAL A 40 16.06 35.29 21.22
N ASN A 41 16.99 35.26 20.26
CA ASN A 41 16.99 36.17 19.13
C ASN A 41 16.05 35.60 18.04
N GLN A 42 15.37 36.46 17.30
CA GLN A 42 14.48 36.11 16.20
C GLN A 42 15.14 35.11 15.23
N ASP A 43 16.44 35.29 14.93
CA ASP A 43 17.21 34.37 14.07
C ASP A 43 17.21 32.91 14.57
N SER A 44 17.21 32.70 15.89
CA SER A 44 17.17 31.36 16.49
C SER A 44 15.76 30.74 16.48
N ILE A 45 14.71 31.57 16.52
CA ILE A 45 13.32 31.12 16.38
C ILE A 45 13.07 30.71 14.92
N ASP A 46 13.50 31.54 13.97
CA ASP A 46 13.29 31.30 12.53
C ASP A 46 14.03 30.05 12.06
N ALA A 47 15.28 29.84 12.52
CA ALA A 47 16.04 28.63 12.23
C ALA A 47 15.39 27.36 12.80
N ALA A 48 14.81 27.44 14.02
CA ALA A 48 14.10 26.32 14.62
C ALA A 48 12.79 26.00 13.89
N GLN A 49 12.06 27.02 13.43
CA GLN A 49 10.83 26.85 12.64
C GLN A 49 11.12 26.22 11.27
N GLN A 50 12.15 26.67 10.58
CA GLN A 50 12.57 26.09 9.29
C GLN A 50 13.03 24.64 9.44
N ALA A 51 13.79 24.32 10.50
CA ALA A 51 14.21 22.96 10.77
C ALA A 51 13.03 22.02 11.04
N GLU A 52 12.00 22.50 11.76
CA GLU A 52 10.79 21.74 12.00
C GLU A 52 9.97 21.57 10.71
N GLU A 53 9.81 22.62 9.89
CA GLU A 53 9.12 22.54 8.60
C GLU A 53 9.77 21.52 7.66
N LEU A 54 11.10 21.52 7.54
CA LEU A 54 11.84 20.54 6.75
C LEU A 54 11.61 19.12 7.27
N ARG A 55 11.66 18.93 8.59
CA ARG A 55 11.38 17.63 9.21
C ARG A 55 9.97 17.13 8.91
N GLN A 56 8.98 18.02 8.95
CA GLN A 56 7.59 17.66 8.61
C GLN A 56 7.45 17.32 7.13
N ALA A 57 8.08 18.08 6.24
CA ALA A 57 8.10 17.79 4.81
C ALA A 57 8.77 16.43 4.51
N GLU A 58 9.86 16.09 5.19
CA GLU A 58 10.52 14.79 5.09
C GLU A 58 9.60 13.64 5.53
N LEU A 59 8.94 13.78 6.68
CA LEU A 59 8.01 12.77 7.19
C LEU A 59 6.83 12.57 6.24
N GLU A 60 6.30 13.65 5.66
CA GLU A 60 5.21 13.57 4.69
C GLU A 60 5.66 12.89 3.40
N ASN A 61 6.84 13.26 2.86
CA ASN A 61 7.41 12.58 1.70
C ASN A 61 7.60 11.08 1.96
N GLN A 62 8.09 10.70 3.15
CA GLN A 62 8.22 9.29 3.55
C GLN A 62 6.86 8.59 3.57
N ARG A 63 5.81 9.23 4.08
CA ARG A 63 4.45 8.66 4.09
C ARG A 63 3.91 8.48 2.68
N ILE A 64 4.09 9.46 1.80
CA ILE A 64 3.66 9.39 0.40
C ILE A 64 4.40 8.24 -0.31
N GLU A 65 5.71 8.10 -0.11
CA GLU A 65 6.50 7.01 -0.68
C GLU A 65 6.04 5.64 -0.17
N GLN A 66 5.76 5.52 1.13
CA GLN A 66 5.22 4.28 1.71
C GLN A 66 3.85 3.95 1.12
N GLN A 67 2.95 4.93 1.01
CA GLN A 67 1.63 4.74 0.41
C GLN A 67 1.74 4.30 -1.05
N ARG A 68 2.61 4.94 -1.85
CA ARG A 68 2.88 4.56 -3.24
C ARG A 68 3.42 3.13 -3.34
N SER A 69 4.35 2.75 -2.46
CA SER A 69 4.88 1.38 -2.43
C SER A 69 3.78 0.35 -2.12
N LEU A 70 2.89 0.63 -1.18
CA LEU A 70 1.78 -0.26 -0.85
C LEU A 70 0.77 -0.39 -2.00
N LEU A 71 0.51 0.73 -2.70
CA LEU A 71 -0.34 0.75 -3.89
C LEU A 71 0.26 -0.07 -5.03
N GLU A 72 1.56 0.07 -5.27
CA GLU A 72 2.27 -0.70 -6.29
C GLU A 72 2.21 -2.21 -5.99
N ASP A 73 2.45 -2.61 -4.74
CA ASP A 73 2.32 -4.01 -4.31
C ASP A 73 0.90 -4.55 -4.47
N MET A 74 -0.11 -3.76 -4.12
CA MET A 74 -1.51 -4.13 -4.29
C MET A 74 -1.85 -4.34 -5.77
N MET A 75 -1.45 -3.40 -6.63
CA MET A 75 -1.66 -3.50 -8.07
C MET A 75 -0.92 -4.67 -8.69
N ASN A 76 0.32 -4.92 -8.27
CA ASN A 76 1.09 -6.08 -8.71
C ASN A 76 0.41 -7.40 -8.32
N ARG A 77 -0.20 -7.49 -7.14
CA ARG A 77 -0.96 -8.69 -6.75
C ARG A 77 -2.24 -8.86 -7.56
N LEU A 78 -2.98 -7.78 -7.78
CA LEU A 78 -4.19 -7.82 -8.61
C LEU A 78 -3.85 -8.28 -10.03
N MET A 79 -2.80 -7.71 -10.61
CA MET A 79 -2.40 -7.97 -11.99
C MET A 79 -1.49 -9.20 -12.16
N ALA A 80 -1.07 -9.84 -11.05
CA ALA A 80 -0.44 -11.16 -11.09
C ALA A 80 -1.41 -12.22 -11.60
N GLU A 81 -2.71 -12.01 -11.43
CA GLU A 81 -3.74 -12.76 -12.14
C GLU A 81 -3.83 -12.25 -13.58
N GLU A 82 -2.99 -12.82 -14.43
CA GLU A 82 -2.94 -12.56 -15.87
C GLU A 82 -4.29 -12.83 -16.55
N ILE A 83 -4.51 -12.23 -17.72
CA ILE A 83 -5.71 -12.47 -18.52
C ILE A 83 -5.47 -13.63 -19.48
N TYR A 84 -6.29 -14.68 -19.41
CA TYR A 84 -6.20 -15.83 -20.31
C TYR A 84 -7.20 -15.76 -21.45
N PHE A 85 -6.83 -16.36 -22.58
CA PHE A 85 -7.61 -16.36 -23.81
C PHE A 85 -7.84 -17.78 -24.34
N ASP A 86 -9.00 -17.98 -24.97
CA ASP A 86 -9.27 -19.18 -25.74
C ASP A 86 -8.32 -19.30 -26.94
N PHE A 87 -8.23 -20.52 -27.49
CA PHE A 87 -7.52 -20.78 -28.73
C PHE A 87 -8.01 -19.85 -29.84
N ASP A 88 -7.05 -19.24 -30.53
CA ASP A 88 -7.26 -18.34 -31.66
C ASP A 88 -8.12 -17.09 -31.38
N LYS A 89 -8.30 -16.71 -30.11
CA LYS A 89 -9.09 -15.54 -29.71
C LYS A 89 -8.27 -14.46 -29.03
N ALA A 90 -8.78 -13.24 -29.16
CA ALA A 90 -8.36 -12.05 -28.42
C ALA A 90 -9.54 -11.37 -27.67
N SER A 91 -10.69 -12.04 -27.59
CA SER A 91 -11.86 -11.55 -26.85
C SER A 91 -11.68 -11.74 -25.35
N LEU A 92 -12.01 -10.72 -24.56
CA LEU A 92 -12.00 -10.80 -23.10
C LEU A 92 -13.20 -11.61 -22.58
N THR A 93 -12.93 -12.52 -21.64
CA THR A 93 -13.97 -13.23 -20.88
C THR A 93 -14.60 -12.32 -19.83
N GLU A 94 -15.77 -12.69 -19.29
CA GLU A 94 -16.40 -11.93 -18.21
C GLU A 94 -15.52 -11.84 -16.95
N LYS A 95 -14.81 -12.93 -16.62
CA LYS A 95 -13.83 -12.92 -15.53
C LYS A 95 -12.71 -11.90 -15.78
N ALA A 96 -12.18 -11.85 -17.00
CA ALA A 96 -11.16 -10.88 -17.38
C ALA A 96 -11.68 -9.44 -17.27
N ARG A 97 -12.92 -9.18 -17.73
CA ARG A 97 -13.55 -7.86 -17.64
C ARG A 97 -13.73 -7.41 -16.19
N ALA A 98 -14.12 -8.31 -15.29
CA ALA A 98 -14.26 -8.00 -13.86
C ALA A 98 -12.93 -7.60 -13.22
N LEU A 99 -11.84 -8.35 -13.49
CA LEU A 99 -10.50 -8.01 -12.99
C LEU A 99 -10.03 -6.67 -13.55
N LEU A 100 -10.22 -6.43 -14.85
CA LEU A 100 -9.81 -5.19 -15.49
C LEU A 100 -10.62 -3.98 -15.00
N ALA A 101 -11.89 -4.17 -14.62
CA ALA A 101 -12.69 -3.10 -14.02
C ALA A 101 -12.13 -2.70 -12.64
N GLU A 102 -11.76 -3.67 -11.80
CA GLU A 102 -11.11 -3.41 -10.51
C GLU A 102 -9.78 -2.68 -10.69
N ALA A 103 -8.95 -3.13 -11.64
CA ALA A 103 -7.69 -2.47 -11.98
C ALA A 103 -7.93 -1.02 -12.45
N ALA A 104 -8.93 -0.80 -13.31
CA ALA A 104 -9.28 0.52 -13.82
C ALA A 104 -9.80 1.46 -12.71
N ASP A 105 -10.59 0.96 -11.75
CA ASP A 105 -11.04 1.74 -10.60
C ASP A 105 -9.85 2.26 -9.77
N ILE A 106 -8.81 1.44 -9.58
CA ILE A 106 -7.60 1.84 -8.86
C ILE A 106 -6.80 2.86 -9.69
N MET A 107 -6.59 2.60 -10.98
CA MET A 107 -5.87 3.50 -11.87
C MET A 107 -6.56 4.88 -12.05
N GLN A 108 -7.87 4.95 -11.88
CA GLN A 108 -8.59 6.23 -11.87
C GLN A 108 -8.37 7.03 -10.59
N LYS A 109 -8.26 6.35 -9.45
CA LYS A 109 -7.96 6.98 -8.16
C LYS A 109 -6.51 7.41 -8.06
N GLU A 110 -5.61 6.73 -8.77
CA GLU A 110 -4.18 7.00 -8.70
C GLU A 110 -3.56 7.31 -10.07
N PRO A 111 -3.50 8.61 -10.43
CA PRO A 111 -3.00 9.07 -11.73
C PRO A 111 -1.55 8.72 -12.05
N THR A 112 -0.75 8.40 -11.03
CA THR A 112 0.67 8.07 -11.14
C THR A 112 0.95 6.63 -11.58
N LEU A 113 -0.08 5.78 -11.68
CA LEU A 113 0.03 4.39 -12.14
C LEU A 113 0.08 4.29 -13.66
N TYR A 114 1.06 3.53 -14.14
CA TYR A 114 1.27 3.17 -15.53
C TYR A 114 1.26 1.64 -15.65
N VAL A 115 0.62 1.14 -16.71
CA VAL A 115 0.51 -0.31 -16.95
C VAL A 115 0.99 -0.63 -18.35
N GLU A 116 1.98 -1.52 -18.43
CA GLU A 116 2.35 -2.20 -19.66
C GLU A 116 1.66 -3.57 -19.72
N VAL A 117 0.95 -3.83 -20.82
CA VAL A 117 0.25 -5.06 -21.13
C VAL A 117 1.03 -5.83 -22.18
N GLN A 118 1.37 -7.07 -21.88
CA GLN A 118 2.24 -7.92 -22.68
C GLN A 118 1.44 -9.11 -23.21
N GLY A 119 1.19 -9.16 -24.51
CA GLY A 119 0.40 -10.21 -25.15
C GLY A 119 1.25 -11.40 -25.58
N HIS A 120 0.83 -12.60 -25.21
CA HIS A 120 1.50 -13.86 -25.51
C HIS A 120 0.58 -14.85 -26.21
N THR A 121 1.16 -15.82 -26.89
CA THR A 121 0.48 -16.93 -27.57
C THR A 121 1.12 -18.27 -27.21
N ASP A 122 0.40 -19.35 -27.52
CA ASP A 122 1.06 -20.65 -27.62
C ASP A 122 1.88 -20.73 -28.93
N GLU A 123 2.67 -21.81 -29.08
CA GLU A 123 3.65 -21.97 -30.18
C GLU A 123 3.03 -22.42 -31.51
N ARG A 124 1.71 -22.61 -31.57
CA ARG A 124 1.06 -23.12 -32.77
C ARG A 124 0.87 -21.99 -33.77
N GLY A 125 1.29 -22.23 -35.01
CA GLY A 125 1.19 -21.27 -36.10
C GLY A 125 2.55 -20.71 -36.51
N SER A 126 2.55 -19.60 -37.24
CA SER A 126 3.80 -18.91 -37.60
C SER A 126 4.12 -17.82 -36.57
N ALA A 127 5.40 -17.57 -36.33
CA ALA A 127 5.86 -16.49 -35.45
C ALA A 127 5.21 -15.13 -35.80
N ALA A 128 5.08 -14.79 -37.10
CA ALA A 128 4.43 -13.55 -37.53
C ALA A 128 2.93 -13.50 -37.18
N TYR A 129 2.24 -14.64 -37.30
CA TYR A 129 0.85 -14.77 -36.87
C TYR A 129 0.72 -14.58 -35.36
N ASN A 130 1.58 -15.25 -34.59
CA ASN A 130 1.58 -15.20 -33.14
C ASN A 130 1.95 -13.82 -32.60
N MET A 131 2.89 -13.14 -33.25
CA MET A 131 3.19 -11.73 -32.98
C MET A 131 1.96 -10.83 -33.18
N ALA A 132 1.21 -11.02 -34.27
CA ALA A 132 -0.01 -10.26 -34.52
C ALA A 132 -1.14 -10.59 -33.52
N LEU A 133 -1.33 -11.87 -33.19
CA LEU A 133 -2.36 -12.31 -32.24
C LEU A 133 -2.06 -11.86 -30.81
N GLY A 134 -0.80 -11.95 -30.35
CA GLY A 134 -0.36 -11.38 -29.08
C GLY A 134 -0.63 -9.88 -29.01
N GLY A 135 -0.35 -9.15 -30.10
CA GLY A 135 -0.65 -7.72 -30.19
C GLY A 135 -2.14 -7.41 -30.05
N LYS A 136 -3.00 -8.19 -30.72
CA LYS A 136 -4.46 -8.07 -30.58
C LYS A 136 -4.92 -8.33 -29.15
N ARG A 137 -4.36 -9.32 -28.45
CA ARG A 137 -4.69 -9.61 -27.04
C ARG A 137 -4.34 -8.45 -26.12
N ALA A 138 -3.13 -7.92 -26.24
CA ALA A 138 -2.70 -6.75 -25.46
C ALA A 138 -3.58 -5.53 -25.77
N GLN A 139 -3.90 -5.31 -27.05
CA GLN A 139 -4.77 -4.20 -27.46
C GLN A 139 -6.20 -4.35 -26.93
N SER A 140 -6.78 -5.55 -26.89
CA SER A 140 -8.12 -5.77 -26.32
C SER A 140 -8.19 -5.35 -24.85
N VAL A 141 -7.13 -5.66 -24.09
CA VAL A 141 -7.02 -5.27 -22.68
C VAL A 141 -6.86 -3.76 -22.53
N VAL A 142 -5.93 -3.15 -23.28
CA VAL A 142 -5.73 -1.70 -23.28
C VAL A 142 -6.99 -0.96 -23.66
N GLN A 143 -7.68 -1.40 -24.72
CA GLN A 143 -8.92 -0.78 -25.17
C GLN A 143 -10.00 -0.85 -24.10
N TYR A 144 -10.13 -1.98 -23.42
CA TYR A 144 -11.09 -2.12 -22.32
C TYR A 144 -10.79 -1.13 -21.17
N LEU A 145 -9.53 -0.98 -20.78
CA LEU A 145 -9.14 -0.01 -19.74
C LEU A 145 -9.41 1.44 -20.18
N ILE A 146 -9.17 1.77 -21.46
CA ILE A 146 -9.48 3.09 -22.04
C ILE A 146 -10.99 3.34 -22.01
N ASP A 147 -11.78 2.38 -22.49
CA ASP A 147 -13.25 2.48 -22.53
C ASP A 147 -13.83 2.64 -21.12
N TYR A 148 -13.16 2.09 -20.11
CA TYR A 148 -13.52 2.24 -18.70
C TYR A 148 -13.13 3.61 -18.11
N GLY A 149 -12.27 4.38 -18.78
CA GLY A 149 -11.89 5.75 -18.38
C GLY A 149 -10.41 5.95 -18.04
N VAL A 150 -9.55 4.94 -18.25
CA VAL A 150 -8.11 5.10 -18.03
C VAL A 150 -7.48 5.84 -19.22
N SER A 151 -6.84 6.98 -18.97
CA SER A 151 -6.11 7.71 -20.02
C SER A 151 -5.05 6.85 -20.72
N SER A 152 -5.02 6.91 -22.05
CA SER A 152 -4.22 6.05 -22.93
C SER A 152 -2.70 6.26 -22.81
N ASP A 153 -2.26 7.46 -22.40
CA ASP A 153 -0.85 7.78 -22.15
C ASP A 153 -0.23 6.98 -20.99
N ARG A 154 -1.08 6.43 -20.11
CA ARG A 154 -0.69 5.58 -18.98
C ARG A 154 -0.66 4.09 -19.32
N LEU A 155 -1.02 3.74 -20.56
CA LEU A 155 -1.18 2.37 -21.01
C LEU A 155 -0.23 2.10 -22.17
N LYS A 156 0.45 0.95 -22.12
CA LYS A 156 1.32 0.51 -23.19
C LYS A 156 1.01 -0.94 -23.54
N SER A 157 0.86 -1.25 -24.82
CA SER A 157 0.73 -2.64 -25.30
C SER A 157 2.02 -3.10 -25.96
N ILE A 158 2.47 -4.30 -25.63
CA ILE A 158 3.58 -5.02 -26.29
C ILE A 158 3.09 -6.42 -26.68
N SER A 159 3.58 -6.94 -27.79
CA SER A 159 3.41 -8.35 -28.15
C SER A 159 4.73 -9.08 -28.04
N PHE A 160 4.70 -10.25 -27.41
CA PHE A 160 5.81 -11.22 -27.42
C PHE A 160 5.51 -12.42 -28.31
N GLY A 161 4.27 -12.55 -28.81
CA GLY A 161 3.84 -13.75 -29.52
C GLY A 161 4.16 -15.01 -28.72
N GLU A 162 4.84 -15.96 -29.36
CA GLU A 162 5.25 -17.24 -28.77
C GLU A 162 6.64 -17.21 -28.11
N GLU A 163 7.37 -16.08 -28.18
CA GLU A 163 8.80 -16.02 -27.82
C GLU A 163 9.06 -16.04 -26.30
N ALA A 164 8.02 -15.82 -25.49
CA ALA A 164 8.10 -15.79 -24.02
C ALA A 164 7.04 -16.70 -23.38
N PRO A 165 7.19 -18.04 -23.50
CA PRO A 165 6.25 -19.00 -22.93
C PRO A 165 6.31 -18.98 -21.40
N LYS A 166 5.16 -19.13 -20.77
CA LYS A 166 5.02 -19.32 -19.31
C LYS A 166 5.18 -20.79 -18.93
N ALA A 167 4.69 -21.68 -19.77
CA ALA A 167 4.79 -23.12 -19.63
C ALA A 167 5.41 -23.71 -20.89
N GLU A 168 6.41 -24.57 -20.73
CA GLU A 168 6.99 -25.32 -21.84
C GLU A 168 6.13 -26.55 -22.17
N GLY A 169 6.23 -27.02 -23.41
CA GLY A 169 5.62 -28.26 -23.87
C GLY A 169 4.41 -28.07 -24.77
N VAL A 170 4.03 -29.18 -25.40
CA VAL A 170 3.06 -29.25 -26.51
C VAL A 170 1.68 -29.74 -26.10
N THR A 171 1.28 -29.53 -24.83
CA THR A 171 -0.02 -29.98 -24.31
C THR A 171 -1.02 -28.84 -24.21
N GLU A 172 -2.32 -29.15 -24.21
CA GLU A 172 -3.35 -28.09 -24.10
C GLU A 172 -3.27 -27.32 -22.78
N GLU A 173 -2.78 -27.94 -21.71
CA GLU A 173 -2.53 -27.27 -20.43
C GLU A 173 -1.43 -26.22 -20.59
N ALA A 174 -0.30 -26.55 -21.22
CA ALA A 174 0.78 -25.61 -21.50
C ALA A 174 0.31 -24.49 -22.43
N TYR A 175 -0.41 -24.84 -23.49
CA TYR A 175 -0.96 -23.87 -24.43
C TYR A 175 -1.94 -22.90 -23.75
N ALA A 176 -2.82 -23.39 -22.88
CA ALA A 176 -3.76 -22.54 -22.14
C ALA A 176 -3.03 -21.53 -21.25
N LEU A 177 -1.94 -21.95 -20.61
CA LEU A 177 -1.12 -21.05 -19.81
C LEU A 177 -0.37 -20.01 -20.65
N ASN A 178 -0.03 -20.32 -21.90
CA ASN A 178 0.71 -19.42 -22.78
C ASN A 178 -0.18 -18.40 -23.51
N ARG A 179 -1.46 -18.73 -23.74
CA ARG A 179 -2.46 -17.81 -24.32
C ARG A 179 -2.91 -16.77 -23.29
N ARG A 180 -2.09 -15.76 -23.05
CA ARG A 180 -2.31 -14.79 -21.98
C ARG A 180 -1.95 -13.35 -22.34
N ALA A 181 -2.39 -12.42 -21.51
CA ALA A 181 -1.82 -11.09 -21.39
C ALA A 181 -1.29 -10.91 -19.97
N ALA A 182 0.01 -10.63 -19.87
CA ALA A 182 0.71 -10.34 -18.64
C ALA A 182 0.83 -8.82 -18.43
N PHE A 183 1.15 -8.41 -17.20
CA PHE A 183 1.16 -7.01 -16.82
C PHE A 183 2.46 -6.62 -16.13
N LYS A 184 2.89 -5.38 -16.36
CA LYS A 184 3.93 -4.72 -15.60
C LYS A 184 3.43 -3.35 -15.15
N VAL A 185 3.28 -3.20 -13.83
CA VAL A 185 2.83 -1.95 -13.21
C VAL A 185 4.06 -1.11 -12.84
N GLN A 186 3.96 0.20 -13.02
CA GLN A 186 5.00 1.16 -12.67
C GLN A 186 4.36 2.41 -12.07
N ILE A 187 4.98 2.99 -11.04
CA ILE A 187 4.64 4.33 -10.53
C ILE A 187 5.72 5.31 -10.99
N ILE A 188 5.32 6.36 -11.71
CA ILE A 188 6.25 7.45 -12.04
C ILE A 188 6.30 8.39 -10.83
N LYS A 189 7.53 8.61 -10.33
CA LYS A 189 7.80 9.40 -9.12
C LYS A 189 7.74 10.90 -9.36
#